data_AF-A0A4T0BLG1-F1
#
_entry.id   AF-A0A4T0BLG1-F1
#
_cell.length_a   1.000
_cell.length_b   1.000
_cell.length_c   1.000
_cell.angle_alpha   90.00
_cell.angle_beta   90.00
_cell.angle_gamma   90.00
#
_symmetry.space_group_name_H-M   'P 1'
#
loop_
_entity.id
_entity.type
_entity.pdbx_description
1 polymer ?
#
loop_
_entity_poly.entity_id
_entity_poly.type
_entity_poly.pdbx_seq_one_letter_code
_entity_poly.pdbx_strand_id
1 'polypeptide(L)'
;MILHPTRRVALLVCFCCITIFLFVTPAFLHNGSLDIHIWKVGFEALCQGDSLNTSSVEGSESPHSRLLVTASTVNEDTSWVEKELGNEHGLSTRIYVTDNASSDYSVPLNKGHEAMVYLTYIIDEYRDLSDITLFVHAHQFAWHNNDLLNRDMAEMVRRLSPDYVVRNGYINLRCHHDPGCPSHIFPHEPSFDPAYPEAAVIGLAWSELFPGELIPASIAQPCCAQMAMSRENILAVPLQRYVDLRDWLLNTALDDRLSGRVFEYTWQYLWGQKYQYCPLQSVCYCDGYGVCFGGDEQYTTYDTIRRIAEEMDAEAKTSAADELHAGVAFLPKDKLLKFKNRMETQLELWRSHAFFRGEDHRNRAFEAGRLWTAKDDP
;
A
#
# COMPACT_ATOMS: atom_id res chain seq x y z
N MET A 1 -11.77 20.97 54.62
CA MET A 1 -12.90 21.80 55.12
C MET A 1 -13.22 22.82 54.04
N ILE A 2 -14.50 22.94 53.65
CA ILE A 2 -15.24 24.21 53.38
C ILE A 2 -14.61 25.17 52.34
N LEU A 3 -15.27 25.76 51.33
CA LEU A 3 -16.55 25.70 50.62
C LEU A 3 -16.37 26.75 49.49
N HIS A 4 -16.90 26.53 48.28
CA HIS A 4 -16.72 27.41 47.11
C HIS A 4 -17.76 28.55 47.08
N PRO A 5 -17.37 29.83 46.83
CA PRO A 5 -18.32 30.92 46.62
C PRO A 5 -18.42 31.32 45.15
N THR A 6 -19.60 31.13 44.55
CA THR A 6 -20.02 31.79 43.31
C THR A 6 -20.90 32.98 43.65
N ARG A 7 -20.32 34.19 43.59
CA ARG A 7 -21.01 35.47 43.35
C ARG A 7 -19.96 36.58 43.29
N ARG A 8 -20.09 37.45 42.28
CA ARG A 8 -19.34 38.70 42.01
C ARG A 8 -18.16 38.60 41.03
N VAL A 9 -18.45 38.42 39.74
CA VAL A 9 -17.81 39.23 38.67
C VAL A 9 -18.84 39.41 37.55
N ALA A 10 -19.89 40.18 37.83
CA ALA A 10 -20.90 40.60 36.84
C ALA A 10 -20.96 42.13 36.76
N LEU A 11 -19.80 42.79 36.89
CA LEU A 11 -19.70 44.25 37.02
C LEU A 11 -18.49 44.85 36.29
N LEU A 12 -18.07 44.24 35.18
CA LEU A 12 -16.99 44.73 34.31
C LEU A 12 -17.40 44.73 32.82
N VAL A 13 -18.67 45.06 32.55
CA VAL A 13 -19.23 45.25 31.19
C VAL A 13 -19.69 46.71 30.98
N CYS A 14 -19.27 47.67 31.80
CA CYS A 14 -19.84 49.03 31.74
C CYS A 14 -18.84 50.19 31.67
N PHE A 15 -17.60 49.99 31.21
CA PHE A 15 -16.61 51.08 31.20
C PHE A 15 -15.79 51.32 29.92
N CYS A 16 -16.14 50.70 28.78
CA CYS A 16 -15.48 51.02 27.49
C CYS A 16 -16.37 51.69 26.43
N CYS A 17 -17.63 52.03 26.72
CA CYS A 17 -18.52 52.63 25.72
C CYS A 17 -18.96 54.08 25.97
N ILE A 18 -18.54 54.74 27.06
CA ILE A 18 -18.96 56.12 27.31
C ILE A 18 -17.81 56.92 27.93
N THR A 19 -16.84 57.26 27.09
CA THR A 19 -16.09 58.50 27.26
C THR A 19 -16.04 59.24 25.94
N ILE A 20 -16.87 60.27 25.90
CA ILE A 20 -16.61 61.56 25.23
C ILE A 20 -17.08 61.63 23.77
N PHE A 21 -18.41 61.61 23.67
CA PHE A 21 -19.16 62.49 22.77
C PHE A 21 -19.15 63.91 23.37
N LEU A 22 -18.09 64.68 23.15
CA LEU A 22 -18.11 66.14 23.34
C LEU A 22 -17.06 66.73 22.40
N PHE A 23 -17.46 67.11 21.19
CA PHE A 23 -17.16 68.41 20.60
C PHE A 23 -18.11 68.65 19.43
N VAL A 24 -18.98 69.63 19.65
CA VAL A 24 -19.95 70.20 18.72
C VAL A 24 -19.23 71.05 17.67
N THR A 25 -19.79 71.03 16.46
CA THR A 25 -19.63 71.80 15.19
C THR A 25 -19.19 73.29 15.30
N PRO A 26 -18.95 74.09 14.21
CA PRO A 26 -19.33 73.92 12.78
C PRO A 26 -18.24 74.34 11.74
N ALA A 27 -18.33 73.97 10.46
CA ALA A 27 -18.90 74.73 9.32
C ALA A 27 -18.06 74.27 8.08
N PHE A 28 -18.53 74.05 6.85
CA PHE A 28 -19.26 74.91 5.94
C PHE A 28 -19.83 74.05 4.79
N LEU A 29 -20.95 74.51 4.24
CA LEU A 29 -21.60 74.00 3.02
C LEU A 29 -20.91 74.53 1.75
N HIS A 30 -21.13 73.77 0.66
CA HIS A 30 -21.36 74.21 -0.73
C HIS A 30 -20.21 74.26 -1.75
N ASN A 31 -20.48 73.57 -2.89
CA ASN A 31 -20.07 73.81 -4.29
C ASN A 31 -18.59 73.78 -4.67
N GLY A 32 -18.25 72.90 -5.64
CA GLY A 32 -17.07 73.08 -6.48
C GLY A 32 -16.60 71.80 -7.18
N SER A 33 -16.41 71.88 -8.48
CA SER A 33 -16.15 70.80 -9.44
C SER A 33 -14.72 70.25 -9.45
N LEU A 34 -14.57 69.03 -10.03
CA LEU A 34 -13.38 68.39 -10.67
C LEU A 34 -12.18 68.09 -9.75
N ASP A 35 -11.38 67.03 -9.82
CA ASP A 35 -11.12 65.86 -10.69
C ASP A 35 -10.05 65.06 -9.87
N ILE A 36 -9.98 63.73 -9.67
CA ILE A 36 -9.51 62.67 -10.58
C ILE A 36 -9.12 61.44 -9.70
N HIS A 37 -9.48 60.24 -10.19
CA HIS A 37 -8.84 58.91 -10.08
C HIS A 37 -8.98 57.91 -8.87
N ILE A 38 -9.79 56.86 -9.17
CA ILE A 38 -9.60 55.38 -9.05
C ILE A 38 -9.64 54.73 -7.64
N TRP A 39 -10.64 53.88 -7.37
CA TRP A 39 -10.59 52.39 -7.43
C TRP A 39 -11.89 51.73 -6.95
N LYS A 40 -12.46 50.92 -7.87
CA LYS A 40 -13.16 49.63 -7.74
C LYS A 40 -14.30 49.46 -6.73
N VAL A 41 -15.56 49.40 -7.18
CA VAL A 41 -16.30 48.34 -7.93
C VAL A 41 -17.25 47.66 -6.94
N GLY A 42 -18.53 47.98 -7.15
CA GLY A 42 -19.67 47.52 -6.37
C GLY A 42 -20.24 46.20 -6.87
N PHE A 43 -20.90 45.58 -5.90
CA PHE A 43 -21.98 44.62 -6.02
C PHE A 43 -23.02 45.00 -7.09
N GLU A 44 -23.71 43.97 -7.60
CA GLU A 44 -24.94 43.98 -8.43
C GLU A 44 -24.77 43.79 -9.94
N ALA A 45 -24.84 42.52 -10.36
CA ALA A 45 -25.53 42.11 -11.57
C ALA A 45 -25.98 40.64 -11.45
N LEU A 46 -27.05 40.42 -10.67
CA LEU A 46 -27.91 39.25 -10.81
C LEU A 46 -28.88 39.52 -11.96
N CYS A 47 -29.10 38.50 -12.80
CA CYS A 47 -30.07 38.43 -13.89
C CYS A 47 -29.67 39.04 -15.25
N GLN A 48 -28.69 38.43 -15.92
CA GLN A 48 -28.77 38.21 -17.37
C GLN A 48 -28.29 36.78 -17.66
N GLY A 49 -29.16 35.99 -18.29
CA GLY A 49 -28.87 34.64 -18.70
C GLY A 49 -27.94 34.65 -19.89
N ASP A 50 -26.72 34.17 -19.69
CA ASP A 50 -25.91 33.60 -20.74
C ASP A 50 -25.79 32.11 -20.50
N SER A 51 -26.19 31.34 -21.51
CA SER A 51 -25.98 29.90 -21.59
C SER A 51 -24.47 29.61 -21.57
N LEU A 52 -23.91 29.46 -20.37
CA LEU A 52 -22.61 28.82 -20.20
C LEU A 52 -22.81 27.35 -20.55
N ASN A 53 -22.39 27.05 -21.77
CA ASN A 53 -22.18 25.73 -22.31
C ASN A 53 -21.28 24.97 -21.32
N THR A 54 -21.89 24.21 -20.41
CA THR A 54 -21.20 23.20 -19.62
C THR A 54 -20.84 22.08 -20.59
N SER A 55 -19.72 22.25 -21.30
CA SER A 55 -18.97 21.10 -21.77
C SER A 55 -18.54 20.36 -20.52
N SER A 56 -19.34 19.39 -20.10
CA SER A 56 -18.87 18.25 -19.34
C SER A 56 -17.67 17.73 -20.10
N VAL A 57 -16.47 18.03 -19.61
CA VAL A 57 -15.29 17.24 -19.94
C VAL A 57 -15.57 15.89 -19.31
N GLU A 58 -16.32 15.04 -20.03
CA GLU A 58 -16.22 13.60 -19.91
C GLU A 58 -14.80 13.27 -20.35
N GLY A 59 -13.85 13.45 -19.43
CA GLY A 59 -12.57 12.80 -19.51
C GLY A 59 -12.85 11.33 -19.25
N SER A 60 -13.12 10.59 -20.33
CA SER A 60 -12.75 9.19 -20.38
C SER A 60 -11.23 9.17 -20.20
N GLU A 61 -10.77 9.15 -18.96
CA GLU A 61 -9.38 8.80 -18.67
C GLU A 61 -9.18 7.40 -19.24
N SER A 62 -8.20 7.26 -20.14
CA SER A 62 -7.78 5.94 -20.60
C SER A 62 -7.38 5.11 -19.37
N PRO A 63 -7.70 3.81 -19.33
CA PRO A 63 -7.29 2.96 -18.22
C PRO A 63 -5.77 3.06 -18.02
N HIS A 64 -5.33 3.18 -16.76
CA HIS A 64 -3.92 3.27 -16.40
C HIS A 64 -3.13 2.15 -17.09
N SER A 65 -2.07 2.51 -17.79
CA SER A 65 -1.15 1.54 -18.38
C SER A 65 -0.42 0.77 -17.26
N ARG A 66 -0.29 -0.55 -17.43
CA ARG A 66 0.30 -1.45 -16.44
C ARG A 66 1.43 -2.26 -17.05
N LEU A 67 2.48 -2.48 -16.27
CA LEU A 67 3.56 -3.38 -16.62
C LEU A 67 3.79 -4.41 -15.51
N LEU A 68 3.86 -5.70 -15.87
CA LEU A 68 4.29 -6.77 -14.98
C LEU A 68 5.75 -7.12 -15.23
N VAL A 69 6.60 -6.89 -14.24
CA VAL A 69 8.01 -7.28 -14.22
C VAL A 69 8.16 -8.53 -13.36
N THR A 70 8.47 -9.65 -14.01
CA THR A 70 8.63 -10.96 -13.38
C THR A 70 10.10 -11.31 -13.27
N ALA A 71 10.59 -11.53 -12.05
CA ALA A 71 11.91 -12.08 -11.80
C ALA A 71 11.86 -13.61 -11.83
N SER A 72 12.72 -14.25 -12.63
CA SER A 72 12.74 -15.70 -12.80
C SER A 72 14.14 -16.24 -13.12
N THR A 73 14.30 -17.55 -12.98
CA THR A 73 15.42 -18.36 -13.46
C THR A 73 14.96 -19.27 -14.60
N VAL A 74 15.90 -19.86 -15.35
CA VAL A 74 15.56 -20.79 -16.46
C VAL A 74 14.74 -22.01 -16.05
N ASN A 75 14.76 -22.38 -14.76
CA ASN A 75 14.06 -23.55 -14.25
C ASN A 75 12.67 -23.23 -13.68
N GLU A 76 12.31 -21.96 -13.56
CA GLU A 76 11.00 -21.56 -13.07
C GLU A 76 9.98 -21.43 -14.22
N ASP A 77 8.75 -21.85 -13.95
CA ASP A 77 7.67 -21.78 -14.93
C ASP A 77 6.99 -20.41 -14.91
N THR A 78 7.24 -19.62 -15.95
CA THR A 78 6.59 -18.32 -16.19
C THR A 78 5.55 -18.37 -17.32
N SER A 79 5.22 -19.55 -17.84
CA SER A 79 4.24 -19.71 -18.94
C SER A 79 2.83 -19.25 -18.56
N TRP A 80 2.52 -19.23 -17.26
CA TRP A 80 1.26 -18.72 -16.73
C TRP A 80 1.05 -17.23 -17.04
N VAL A 81 2.12 -16.44 -17.17
CA VAL A 81 2.01 -15.00 -17.44
C VAL A 81 1.26 -14.78 -18.75
N GLU A 82 1.68 -15.46 -19.82
CA GLU A 82 0.98 -15.38 -21.11
C GLU A 82 -0.39 -16.07 -21.06
N LYS A 83 -0.45 -17.28 -20.47
CA LYS A 83 -1.68 -18.09 -20.42
C LYS A 83 -2.83 -17.37 -19.70
N GLU A 84 -2.52 -16.70 -18.60
CA GLU A 84 -3.51 -16.07 -17.73
C GLU A 84 -3.66 -14.58 -18.04
N LEU A 85 -2.57 -13.87 -18.35
CA LEU A 85 -2.57 -12.42 -18.44
C LEU A 85 -2.33 -11.87 -19.85
N GLY A 86 -2.06 -12.72 -20.87
CA GLY A 86 -1.75 -12.27 -22.24
C GLY A 86 -2.89 -11.52 -22.95
N ASN A 87 -4.13 -11.69 -22.47
CA ASN A 87 -5.32 -10.99 -23.00
C ASN A 87 -5.77 -9.80 -22.12
N GLU A 88 -5.04 -9.49 -21.04
CA GLU A 88 -5.40 -8.39 -20.13
C GLU A 88 -5.14 -7.04 -20.80
N HIS A 89 -6.20 -6.27 -21.03
CA HIS A 89 -6.11 -4.98 -21.69
C HIS A 89 -5.29 -3.98 -20.86
N GLY A 90 -4.33 -3.32 -21.49
CA GLY A 90 -3.48 -2.32 -20.85
C GLY A 90 -2.37 -2.92 -19.97
N LEU A 91 -2.17 -4.24 -19.97
CA LEU A 91 -1.08 -4.90 -19.27
C LEU A 91 0.01 -5.36 -20.25
N SER A 92 1.21 -4.80 -20.10
CA SER A 92 2.42 -5.28 -20.75
C SER A 92 3.22 -6.16 -19.78
N THR A 93 4.15 -6.98 -20.29
CA THR A 93 4.95 -7.89 -19.47
C THR A 93 6.44 -7.82 -19.80
N ARG A 94 7.28 -8.10 -18.79
CA ARG A 94 8.73 -8.24 -18.85
C ARG A 94 9.13 -9.42 -17.99
N ILE A 95 9.69 -10.46 -18.59
CA ILE A 95 10.11 -11.66 -17.87
C ILE A 95 11.63 -11.70 -17.88
N TYR A 96 12.25 -11.28 -16.76
CA TYR A 96 13.69 -11.31 -16.60
C TYR A 96 14.16 -12.71 -16.18
N VAL A 97 15.15 -13.23 -16.89
CA VAL A 97 15.75 -14.55 -16.61
C VAL A 97 17.17 -14.35 -16.09
N THR A 98 17.35 -14.45 -14.78
CA THR A 98 18.56 -13.96 -14.09
C THR A 98 19.82 -14.78 -14.37
N ASP A 99 19.66 -16.07 -14.67
CA ASP A 99 20.73 -17.02 -14.99
C ASP A 99 20.85 -17.33 -16.50
N ASN A 100 20.28 -16.48 -17.36
CA ASN A 100 20.42 -16.55 -18.82
C ASN A 100 20.74 -15.19 -19.45
N ALA A 101 22.03 -14.94 -19.70
CA ALA A 101 22.51 -13.71 -20.34
C ALA A 101 22.10 -13.54 -21.81
N SER A 102 21.53 -14.57 -22.45
CA SER A 102 21.02 -14.50 -23.83
C SER A 102 19.50 -14.28 -23.89
N SER A 103 18.83 -14.12 -22.76
CA SER A 103 17.41 -13.76 -22.71
C SER A 103 17.19 -12.30 -23.12
N ASP A 104 16.02 -12.02 -23.72
CA ASP A 104 15.65 -10.65 -24.14
C ASP A 104 15.67 -9.67 -22.95
N TYR A 105 15.27 -10.16 -21.77
CA TYR A 105 15.38 -9.44 -20.51
C TYR A 105 16.34 -10.19 -19.58
N SER A 106 17.61 -9.78 -19.61
CA SER A 106 18.66 -10.33 -18.77
C SER A 106 19.11 -9.31 -17.71
N VAL A 107 19.94 -9.76 -16.78
CA VAL A 107 20.54 -8.91 -15.74
C VAL A 107 22.07 -8.92 -15.89
N PRO A 108 22.78 -7.87 -15.43
CA PRO A 108 24.24 -7.82 -15.53
C PRO A 108 24.94 -8.91 -14.71
N LEU A 109 24.32 -9.36 -13.60
CA LEU A 109 24.82 -10.44 -12.75
C LEU A 109 23.67 -11.03 -11.93
N ASN A 110 23.61 -12.35 -11.79
CA ASN A 110 22.64 -13.00 -10.89
C ASN A 110 23.07 -12.81 -9.42
N LYS A 111 22.67 -11.70 -8.79
CA LYS A 111 23.00 -11.33 -7.40
C LYS A 111 21.95 -10.39 -6.80
N GLY A 112 21.53 -10.63 -5.56
CA GLY A 112 20.44 -9.94 -4.89
C GLY A 112 19.05 -10.42 -5.27
N HIS A 113 18.91 -11.64 -5.81
CA HIS A 113 17.65 -12.18 -6.33
C HIS A 113 16.85 -11.15 -7.17
N GLU A 114 15.59 -10.88 -6.82
CA GLU A 114 14.69 -9.97 -7.51
C GLU A 114 15.14 -8.51 -7.48
N ALA A 115 15.96 -8.11 -6.49
CA ALA A 115 16.45 -6.72 -6.40
C ALA A 115 17.24 -6.32 -7.65
N MET A 116 18.03 -7.22 -8.22
CA MET A 116 18.75 -6.96 -9.46
C MET A 116 17.82 -6.74 -10.64
N VAL A 117 16.76 -7.56 -10.73
CA VAL A 117 15.76 -7.46 -11.79
C VAL A 117 15.05 -6.11 -11.70
N TYR A 118 14.57 -5.75 -10.51
CA TYR A 118 13.79 -4.52 -10.32
C TYR A 118 14.62 -3.28 -10.60
N LEU A 119 15.87 -3.23 -10.10
CA LEU A 119 16.79 -2.13 -10.37
C LEU A 119 17.17 -2.07 -11.86
N THR A 120 17.43 -3.20 -12.50
CA THR A 120 17.79 -3.25 -13.93
C THR A 120 16.65 -2.76 -14.81
N TYR A 121 15.43 -3.26 -14.59
CA TYR A 121 14.24 -2.77 -15.27
C TYR A 121 14.07 -1.26 -15.14
N ILE A 122 14.11 -0.74 -13.91
CA ILE A 122 13.90 0.70 -13.68
C ILE A 122 14.97 1.52 -14.40
N ILE A 123 16.22 1.07 -14.41
CA ILE A 123 17.32 1.77 -15.08
C ILE A 123 17.11 1.77 -16.60
N ASP A 124 16.75 0.62 -17.17
CA ASP A 124 16.64 0.41 -18.61
C ASP A 124 15.43 1.15 -19.20
N GLU A 125 14.30 1.16 -18.48
CA GLU A 125 13.02 1.75 -18.93
C GLU A 125 12.66 3.06 -18.20
N TYR A 126 13.59 3.69 -17.48
CA TYR A 126 13.31 4.88 -16.64
C TYR A 126 12.55 6.01 -17.35
N ARG A 127 12.74 6.15 -18.66
CA ARG A 127 12.14 7.21 -19.49
C ARG A 127 10.83 6.80 -20.16
N ASP A 128 10.42 5.54 -20.04
CA ASP A 128 9.26 4.94 -20.73
C ASP A 128 8.47 4.02 -19.79
N LEU A 129 8.25 4.49 -18.55
CA LEU A 129 7.52 3.74 -17.52
C LEU A 129 6.01 3.77 -17.78
N SER A 130 5.35 2.63 -17.59
CA SER A 130 3.88 2.56 -17.47
C SER A 130 3.39 3.33 -16.25
N ASP A 131 2.11 3.71 -16.22
CA ASP A 131 1.51 4.43 -15.08
C ASP A 131 1.64 3.61 -13.79
N ILE A 132 1.56 2.29 -13.90
CA ILE A 132 1.77 1.34 -12.80
C ILE A 132 2.75 0.23 -13.22
N THR A 133 3.76 -0.01 -12.40
CA THR A 133 4.64 -1.18 -12.53
C THR A 133 4.42 -2.13 -11.36
N LEU A 134 4.19 -3.40 -11.67
CA LEU A 134 4.11 -4.51 -10.71
C LEU A 134 5.39 -5.32 -10.77
N PHE A 135 5.96 -5.60 -9.61
CA PHE A 135 7.15 -6.40 -9.43
C PHE A 135 6.78 -7.69 -8.71
N VAL A 136 7.02 -8.83 -9.36
CA VAL A 136 6.57 -10.15 -8.87
C VAL A 136 7.63 -11.23 -9.03
N HIS A 137 7.47 -12.33 -8.31
CA HIS A 137 8.24 -13.54 -8.52
C HIS A 137 7.68 -14.39 -9.67
N ALA A 138 8.43 -15.41 -10.07
CA ALA A 138 8.06 -16.31 -11.17
C ALA A 138 6.82 -17.18 -10.87
N HIS A 139 6.48 -17.43 -9.61
CA HIS A 139 5.46 -18.44 -9.25
C HIS A 139 4.03 -17.89 -9.31
N GLN A 140 3.15 -18.52 -10.10
CA GLN A 140 1.71 -18.20 -10.08
C GLN A 140 1.10 -18.48 -8.70
N PHE A 141 1.32 -19.68 -8.17
CA PHE A 141 0.78 -20.11 -6.88
C PHE A 141 1.89 -20.19 -5.84
N ALA A 142 1.80 -19.38 -4.79
CA ALA A 142 2.82 -19.34 -3.74
C ALA A 142 2.25 -19.06 -2.35
N TRP A 143 2.89 -19.57 -1.31
CA TRP A 143 2.50 -19.33 0.09
C TRP A 143 2.51 -17.84 0.47
N HIS A 144 3.30 -17.04 -0.26
CA HIS A 144 3.43 -15.61 -0.03
C HIS A 144 2.48 -14.74 -0.86
N ASN A 145 1.60 -15.36 -1.64
CA ASN A 145 0.48 -14.69 -2.29
C ASN A 145 -0.73 -14.62 -1.35
N ASN A 146 -1.70 -13.78 -1.69
CA ASN A 146 -2.86 -13.54 -0.84
C ASN A 146 -3.81 -14.75 -0.79
N ASP A 147 -3.95 -15.36 0.40
CA ASP A 147 -4.91 -16.42 0.75
C ASP A 147 -6.34 -16.15 0.25
N LEU A 148 -6.87 -14.93 0.43
CA LEU A 148 -8.22 -14.57 -0.04
C LEU A 148 -8.36 -14.52 -1.56
N LEU A 149 -7.25 -14.53 -2.28
CA LEU A 149 -7.16 -14.57 -3.74
C LEU A 149 -6.54 -15.91 -4.19
N ASN A 150 -6.87 -16.99 -3.47
CA ASN A 150 -6.44 -18.37 -3.76
C ASN A 150 -4.92 -18.56 -3.86
N ARG A 151 -4.12 -17.65 -3.30
CA ARG A 151 -2.66 -17.60 -3.49
C ARG A 151 -2.23 -17.50 -4.96
N ASP A 152 -3.12 -17.01 -5.82
CA ASP A 152 -2.90 -16.90 -7.26
C ASP A 152 -2.44 -15.49 -7.65
N MET A 153 -1.22 -15.38 -8.17
CA MET A 153 -0.67 -14.11 -8.64
C MET A 153 -1.48 -13.54 -9.81
N ALA A 154 -2.03 -14.37 -10.70
CA ALA A 154 -2.86 -13.89 -11.80
C ALA A 154 -4.14 -13.22 -11.28
N GLU A 155 -4.77 -13.79 -10.24
CA GLU A 155 -5.92 -13.18 -9.56
C GLU A 155 -5.53 -11.86 -8.87
N MET A 156 -4.38 -11.83 -8.19
CA MET A 156 -3.84 -10.61 -7.58
C MET A 156 -3.62 -9.50 -8.62
N VAL A 157 -3.00 -9.81 -9.76
CA VAL A 157 -2.77 -8.83 -10.84
C VAL A 157 -4.09 -8.33 -11.41
N ARG A 158 -5.07 -9.20 -11.70
CA ARG A 158 -6.37 -8.77 -12.26
C ARG A 158 -7.16 -7.87 -11.30
N ARG A 159 -7.18 -8.22 -10.02
CA ARG A 159 -8.00 -7.52 -9.01
C ARG A 159 -7.37 -6.27 -8.43
N LEU A 160 -6.05 -6.10 -8.56
CA LEU A 160 -5.38 -4.95 -7.99
C LEU A 160 -5.94 -3.64 -8.57
N SER A 161 -6.51 -2.80 -7.72
CA SER A 161 -7.05 -1.50 -8.08
C SER A 161 -5.92 -0.55 -8.52
N PRO A 162 -5.96 -0.06 -9.78
CA PRO A 162 -4.99 0.93 -10.25
C PRO A 162 -4.98 2.21 -9.39
N ASP A 163 -6.16 2.72 -9.04
CA ASP A 163 -6.26 3.94 -8.24
C ASP A 163 -5.74 3.76 -6.82
N TYR A 164 -5.87 2.57 -6.24
CA TYR A 164 -5.23 2.27 -4.96
C TYR A 164 -3.70 2.38 -5.07
N VAL A 165 -3.10 1.87 -6.14
CA VAL A 165 -1.65 1.99 -6.37
C VAL A 165 -1.27 3.45 -6.59
N VAL A 166 -1.96 4.17 -7.47
CA VAL A 166 -1.65 5.58 -7.78
C VAL A 166 -1.79 6.47 -6.55
N ARG A 167 -2.84 6.28 -5.74
CA ARG A 167 -3.04 7.06 -4.50
C ARG A 167 -1.97 6.81 -3.45
N ASN A 168 -1.51 5.57 -3.31
CA ASN A 168 -0.51 5.21 -2.29
C ASN A 168 0.93 5.36 -2.78
N GLY A 169 1.15 5.32 -4.09
CA GLY A 169 2.44 5.44 -4.75
C GLY A 169 3.33 4.19 -4.67
N TYR A 170 3.36 3.56 -3.49
CA TYR A 170 4.02 2.29 -3.19
C TYR A 170 3.05 1.40 -2.43
N ILE A 171 2.91 0.15 -2.86
CA ILE A 171 2.20 -0.88 -2.10
C ILE A 171 2.99 -2.19 -2.12
N ASN A 172 2.99 -2.91 -1.00
CA ASN A 172 3.29 -4.33 -1.00
C ASN A 172 2.04 -5.10 -1.49
N LEU A 173 2.21 -6.06 -2.39
CA LEU A 173 1.11 -6.88 -2.93
C LEU A 173 0.56 -7.88 -1.91
N ARG A 174 1.36 -8.23 -0.90
CA ARG A 174 0.94 -9.09 0.21
C ARG A 174 0.19 -8.27 1.25
N CYS A 175 -1.05 -8.67 1.56
CA CYS A 175 -1.82 -8.07 2.64
C CYS A 175 -1.52 -8.69 4.01
N HIS A 176 -1.11 -9.96 4.07
CA HIS A 176 -0.79 -10.63 5.35
C HIS A 176 0.46 -10.06 5.99
N HIS A 177 0.36 -9.75 7.29
CA HIS A 177 1.46 -9.19 8.07
C HIS A 177 2.60 -10.15 8.35
N ASP A 178 2.30 -11.43 8.58
CA ASP A 178 3.34 -12.42 8.82
C ASP A 178 3.85 -13.03 7.51
N PRO A 179 5.17 -13.12 7.30
CA PRO A 179 6.24 -12.50 8.09
C PRO A 179 6.46 -11.02 7.74
N GLY A 180 6.99 -10.26 8.69
CA GLY A 180 7.54 -8.91 8.47
C GLY A 180 6.82 -7.75 9.18
N CYS A 181 5.60 -7.98 9.66
CA CYS A 181 4.84 -7.07 10.51
C CYS A 181 4.30 -7.81 11.75
N PRO A 182 4.37 -7.24 12.97
CA PRO A 182 5.05 -5.99 13.31
C PRO A 182 6.57 -6.08 13.15
N SER A 183 7.27 -4.96 13.39
CA SER A 183 8.71 -4.84 13.23
C SER A 183 9.49 -5.94 13.94
N HIS A 184 10.27 -6.72 13.19
CA HIS A 184 11.26 -7.67 13.71
C HIS A 184 12.71 -7.21 13.49
N ILE A 185 12.91 -6.14 12.74
CA ILE A 185 14.22 -5.57 12.44
C ILE A 185 14.44 -4.30 13.26
N PHE A 186 15.51 -4.29 14.06
CA PHE A 186 15.95 -3.15 14.87
C PHE A 186 17.39 -2.81 14.47
N PRO A 187 17.62 -1.88 13.52
CA PRO A 187 18.94 -1.65 12.91
C PRO A 187 20.07 -1.26 13.89
N HIS A 188 19.72 -0.72 15.07
CA HIS A 188 20.66 -0.38 16.13
C HIS A 188 21.03 -1.57 17.03
N GLU A 189 20.29 -2.67 16.93
CA GLU A 189 20.39 -3.88 17.75
C GLU A 189 20.53 -5.11 16.84
N PRO A 190 21.70 -5.33 16.21
CA PRO A 190 21.88 -6.40 15.24
C PRO A 190 21.64 -7.77 15.88
N SER A 191 20.81 -8.60 15.22
CA SER A 191 20.42 -9.93 15.67
C SER A 191 20.84 -11.00 14.67
N PHE A 192 21.46 -12.09 15.15
CA PHE A 192 21.92 -13.23 14.32
C PHE A 192 20.89 -14.35 14.22
N ASP A 193 19.60 -14.03 14.28
CA ASP A 193 18.53 -15.02 14.14
C ASP A 193 18.53 -15.61 12.71
N PRO A 194 18.72 -16.93 12.53
CA PRO A 194 18.67 -17.57 11.21
C PRO A 194 17.31 -17.43 10.51
N ALA A 195 16.22 -17.17 11.23
CA ALA A 195 14.92 -16.88 10.65
C ALA A 195 14.88 -15.47 10.02
N TYR A 196 15.67 -14.54 10.55
CA TYR A 196 15.74 -13.14 10.12
C TYR A 196 17.20 -12.66 9.99
N PRO A 197 17.99 -13.23 9.06
CA PRO A 197 19.42 -12.93 8.97
C PRO A 197 19.76 -11.49 8.51
N GLU A 198 18.80 -10.78 7.92
CA GLU A 198 18.91 -9.37 7.51
C GLU A 198 19.07 -8.45 8.72
N ALA A 199 18.46 -8.82 9.86
CA ALA A 199 18.54 -8.04 11.10
C ALA A 199 20.00 -7.87 11.59
N ALA A 200 20.90 -8.80 11.23
CA ALA A 200 22.32 -8.73 11.60
C ALA A 200 23.09 -7.64 10.83
N VAL A 201 22.65 -7.27 9.63
CA VAL A 201 23.46 -6.48 8.68
C VAL A 201 22.79 -5.17 8.24
N ILE A 202 21.48 -5.06 8.37
CA ILE A 202 20.72 -3.95 7.77
C ILE A 202 21.08 -2.58 8.32
N GLY A 203 21.54 -2.44 9.57
CA GLY A 203 22.02 -1.14 10.09
C GLY A 203 23.25 -0.61 9.37
N LEU A 204 24.22 -1.49 9.06
CA LEU A 204 25.40 -1.13 8.27
C LEU A 204 24.99 -0.88 6.81
N ALA A 205 24.24 -1.81 6.23
CA ALA A 205 23.76 -1.67 4.85
C ALA A 205 22.93 -0.39 4.65
N TRP A 206 22.12 0.02 5.64
CA TRP A 206 21.36 1.26 5.60
C TRP A 206 22.26 2.49 5.47
N SER A 207 23.36 2.53 6.21
CA SER A 207 24.30 3.66 6.19
C SER A 207 25.01 3.79 4.85
N GLU A 208 25.27 2.65 4.18
CA GLU A 208 25.88 2.60 2.85
C GLU A 208 24.88 2.91 1.75
N LEU A 209 23.68 2.33 1.85
CA LEU A 209 22.60 2.55 0.90
C LEU A 209 22.15 4.01 0.97
N PHE A 210 21.83 4.55 2.15
CA PHE A 210 21.22 5.88 2.32
C PHE A 210 22.17 6.84 3.05
N PRO A 211 23.26 7.29 2.42
CA PRO A 211 24.26 8.13 3.07
C PRO A 211 23.64 9.48 3.48
N GLY A 212 23.81 9.83 4.75
CA GLY A 212 23.27 11.07 5.33
C GLY A 212 21.87 10.94 5.93
N GLU A 213 21.18 9.83 5.70
CA GLU A 213 19.89 9.53 6.33
C GLU A 213 20.06 8.96 7.73
N LEU A 214 19.09 9.23 8.60
CA LEU A 214 19.06 8.62 9.92
C LEU A 214 18.76 7.12 9.79
N ILE A 215 19.50 6.31 10.53
CA ILE A 215 19.19 4.88 10.68
C ILE A 215 17.92 4.77 11.54
N PRO A 216 16.83 4.16 11.03
CA PRO A 216 15.57 4.10 11.76
C PRO A 216 15.67 3.23 13.00
N ALA A 217 14.83 3.52 13.99
CA ALA A 217 14.74 2.71 15.22
C ALA A 217 14.29 1.28 14.92
N SER A 218 13.38 1.10 13.98
CA SER A 218 12.90 -0.21 13.55
C SER A 218 12.33 -0.16 12.13
N ILE A 219 12.34 -1.32 11.46
CA ILE A 219 11.91 -1.50 10.07
C ILE A 219 10.88 -2.62 10.00
N ALA A 220 9.79 -2.40 9.27
CA ALA A 220 8.73 -3.39 9.12
C ALA A 220 8.04 -3.26 7.76
N GLN A 221 7.75 -4.38 7.13
CA GLN A 221 6.75 -4.49 6.06
C GLN A 221 6.42 -5.97 5.82
N PRO A 222 5.28 -6.32 5.20
CA PRO A 222 5.07 -7.69 4.73
C PRO A 222 6.24 -8.16 3.86
N CYS A 223 6.60 -9.43 3.98
CA CYS A 223 7.77 -9.97 3.30
C CYS A 223 7.69 -9.96 1.76
N CYS A 224 8.78 -10.45 1.20
CA CYS A 224 8.85 -11.15 -0.07
C CYS A 224 8.87 -10.23 -1.30
N ALA A 225 9.14 -8.93 -1.14
CA ALA A 225 9.48 -8.02 -2.23
C ALA A 225 8.52 -7.98 -3.45
N GLN A 226 7.28 -8.48 -3.34
CA GLN A 226 6.27 -8.33 -4.40
C GLN A 226 5.50 -7.04 -4.15
N MET A 227 5.54 -6.12 -5.10
CA MET A 227 5.05 -4.76 -4.89
C MET A 227 4.48 -4.14 -6.17
N ALA A 228 3.69 -3.09 -6.02
CA ALA A 228 3.27 -2.25 -7.14
C ALA A 228 3.58 -0.79 -6.85
N MET A 229 3.91 -0.08 -7.92
CA MET A 229 4.49 1.25 -7.91
C MET A 229 3.78 2.13 -8.91
N SER A 230 3.46 3.37 -8.53
CA SER A 230 3.11 4.38 -9.51
C SER A 230 4.37 4.87 -10.23
N ARG A 231 4.21 5.27 -11.49
CA ARG A 231 5.25 5.95 -12.26
C ARG A 231 5.83 7.13 -11.51
N GLU A 232 4.97 7.94 -10.90
CA GLU A 232 5.36 9.16 -10.19
C GLU A 232 6.30 8.85 -9.02
N ASN A 233 6.06 7.75 -8.29
CA ASN A 233 6.94 7.33 -7.19
C ASN A 233 8.27 6.75 -7.69
N ILE A 234 8.31 6.07 -8.84
CA ILE A 234 9.57 5.63 -9.45
C ILE A 234 10.38 6.87 -9.88
N LEU A 235 9.74 7.85 -10.54
CA LEU A 235 10.37 9.07 -11.05
C LEU A 235 10.76 10.08 -9.95
N ALA A 236 10.15 10.01 -8.77
CA ALA A 236 10.52 10.83 -7.62
C ALA A 236 11.95 10.54 -7.14
N VAL A 237 12.47 9.34 -7.42
CA VAL A 237 13.86 8.96 -7.18
C VAL A 237 14.66 9.16 -8.47
N PRO A 238 15.74 9.96 -8.48
CA PRO A 238 16.52 10.20 -9.69
C PRO A 238 17.13 8.92 -10.28
N LEU A 239 17.22 8.80 -11.60
CA LEU A 239 17.83 7.65 -12.28
C LEU A 239 19.19 7.23 -11.69
N GLN A 240 20.08 8.21 -11.45
CA GLN A 240 21.40 7.94 -10.88
C GLN A 240 21.33 7.19 -9.55
N ARG A 241 20.30 7.44 -8.74
CA ARG A 241 20.13 6.76 -7.47
C ARG A 241 19.87 5.26 -7.65
N TYR A 242 19.11 4.86 -8.66
CA TYR A 242 18.92 3.44 -8.98
C TYR A 242 20.22 2.79 -9.46
N VAL A 243 21.02 3.52 -10.24
CA VAL A 243 22.36 3.07 -10.66
C VAL A 243 23.25 2.84 -9.44
N ASP A 244 23.31 3.79 -8.50
CA ASP A 244 24.11 3.67 -7.29
C ASP A 244 23.66 2.49 -6.41
N LEU A 245 22.35 2.25 -6.30
CA LEU A 245 21.78 1.10 -5.58
C LEU A 245 22.18 -0.23 -6.25
N ARG A 246 22.12 -0.32 -7.58
CA ARG A 246 22.54 -1.51 -8.32
C ARG A 246 24.05 -1.73 -8.22
N ASP A 247 24.83 -0.65 -8.24
CA ASP A 247 26.28 -0.71 -8.07
C ASP A 247 26.65 -1.19 -6.65
N TRP A 248 25.95 -0.74 -5.61
CA TRP A 248 26.10 -1.29 -4.26
C TRP A 248 25.81 -2.80 -4.24
N LEU A 249 24.72 -3.22 -4.88
CA LEU A 249 24.32 -4.63 -4.93
C LEU A 249 25.38 -5.50 -5.64
N LEU A 250 25.97 -5.01 -6.73
CA LEU A 250 27.04 -5.71 -7.43
C LEU A 250 28.30 -5.84 -6.55
N ASN A 251 28.68 -4.76 -5.86
CA ASN A 251 29.97 -4.66 -5.19
C ASN A 251 29.98 -5.09 -3.71
N THR A 252 28.83 -5.22 -3.06
CA THR A 252 28.75 -5.63 -1.65
C THR A 252 29.36 -7.01 -1.41
N ALA A 253 29.98 -7.21 -0.24
CA ALA A 253 30.51 -8.51 0.18
C ALA A 253 29.41 -9.48 0.68
N LEU A 254 28.19 -8.99 0.86
CA LEU A 254 27.05 -9.83 1.22
C LEU A 254 26.74 -10.83 0.11
N ASP A 255 26.35 -12.04 0.49
CA ASP A 255 25.89 -13.04 -0.46
C ASP A 255 24.57 -12.64 -1.12
N ASP A 256 24.21 -13.38 -2.17
CA ASP A 256 23.01 -13.17 -2.99
C ASP A 256 21.73 -13.09 -2.14
N ARG A 257 21.51 -14.09 -1.27
CA ARG A 257 20.33 -14.19 -0.42
C ARG A 257 20.24 -13.04 0.58
N LEU A 258 21.34 -12.71 1.25
CA LEU A 258 21.35 -11.70 2.31
C LEU A 258 21.24 -10.28 1.74
N SER A 259 21.93 -9.99 0.63
CA SER A 259 21.80 -8.71 -0.07
C SER A 259 20.40 -8.49 -0.64
N GLY A 260 19.77 -9.52 -1.19
CA GLY A 260 18.36 -9.47 -1.61
C GLY A 260 17.42 -9.12 -0.44
N ARG A 261 17.61 -9.76 0.72
CA ARG A 261 16.79 -9.49 1.92
C ARG A 261 17.03 -8.12 2.55
N VAL A 262 18.22 -7.53 2.40
CA VAL A 262 18.43 -6.12 2.74
C VAL A 262 17.51 -5.25 1.87
N PHE A 263 17.49 -5.48 0.56
CA PHE A 263 16.65 -4.73 -0.36
C PHE A 263 15.16 -4.91 -0.07
N GLU A 264 14.71 -6.14 0.19
CA GLU A 264 13.34 -6.47 0.61
C GLU A 264 12.83 -5.51 1.70
N TYR A 265 13.65 -5.16 2.70
CA TYR A 265 13.26 -4.28 3.80
C TYR A 265 13.67 -2.82 3.64
N THR A 266 14.02 -2.38 2.42
CA THR A 266 14.32 -0.95 2.13
C THR A 266 13.39 -0.34 1.08
N TRP A 267 12.65 -1.14 0.31
CA TRP A 267 11.74 -0.68 -0.72
C TRP A 267 10.65 0.28 -0.23
N GLN A 268 10.04 -0.04 0.90
CA GLN A 268 9.04 0.80 1.55
C GLN A 268 9.59 2.15 2.00
N TYR A 269 10.90 2.25 2.22
CA TYR A 269 11.56 3.53 2.47
C TYR A 269 11.89 4.25 1.17
N LEU A 270 12.56 3.58 0.23
CA LEU A 270 12.97 4.16 -1.06
C LEU A 270 11.78 4.80 -1.80
N TRP A 271 10.65 4.10 -1.84
CA TRP A 271 9.49 4.49 -2.64
C TRP A 271 8.28 4.93 -1.82
N GLY A 272 8.09 4.32 -0.66
CA GLY A 272 6.97 4.63 0.25
C GLY A 272 7.29 5.71 1.28
N GLN A 273 8.56 6.12 1.40
CA GLN A 273 9.04 7.12 2.37
C GLN A 273 8.63 6.78 3.82
N LYS A 274 8.59 5.48 4.14
CA LYS A 274 8.21 4.95 5.46
C LYS A 274 9.25 3.93 5.93
N TYR A 275 9.58 3.95 7.22
CA TYR A 275 10.40 2.89 7.84
C TYR A 275 9.57 1.63 8.12
N GLN A 276 8.29 1.84 8.46
CA GLN A 276 7.32 0.78 8.74
C GLN A 276 6.12 0.92 7.81
N TYR A 277 5.87 -0.08 6.98
CA TYR A 277 4.71 -0.17 6.08
C TYR A 277 3.89 -1.41 6.45
N CYS A 278 2.96 -1.27 7.40
CA CYS A 278 2.07 -2.34 7.84
C CYS A 278 0.61 -1.85 7.80
N PRO A 279 0.02 -1.64 6.61
CA PRO A 279 -1.37 -1.20 6.51
C PRO A 279 -2.31 -2.23 7.15
N LEU A 280 -3.51 -1.81 7.58
CA LEU A 280 -4.54 -2.75 8.03
C LEU A 280 -4.82 -3.75 6.91
N GLN A 281 -4.80 -5.05 7.24
CA GLN A 281 -4.99 -6.11 6.24
C GLN A 281 -6.39 -6.00 5.61
N SER A 282 -7.39 -5.63 6.40
CA SER A 282 -8.76 -5.32 5.96
C SER A 282 -8.80 -4.24 4.87
N VAL A 283 -8.05 -3.15 5.05
CA VAL A 283 -7.96 -2.06 4.08
C VAL A 283 -7.17 -2.48 2.83
N CYS A 284 -6.06 -3.21 3.00
CA CYS A 284 -5.29 -3.74 1.88
C CYS A 284 -6.15 -4.62 0.96
N TYR A 285 -6.93 -5.54 1.55
CA TYR A 285 -7.84 -6.39 0.80
C TYR A 285 -9.01 -5.62 0.19
N CYS A 286 -9.63 -4.71 0.94
CA CYS A 286 -10.81 -4.01 0.49
C CYS A 286 -10.51 -2.96 -0.58
N ASP A 287 -9.62 -2.00 -0.30
CA ASP A 287 -9.30 -0.91 -1.24
C ASP A 287 -8.37 -1.39 -2.35
N GLY A 288 -7.45 -2.30 -2.05
CA GLY A 288 -6.48 -2.82 -3.00
C GLY A 288 -7.05 -3.90 -3.94
N TYR A 289 -7.89 -4.81 -3.44
CA TYR A 289 -8.31 -6.00 -4.21
C TYR A 289 -9.84 -6.17 -4.32
N GLY A 290 -10.62 -5.27 -3.72
CA GLY A 290 -12.09 -5.36 -3.72
C GLY A 290 -12.62 -6.52 -2.88
N VAL A 291 -11.97 -6.86 -1.77
CA VAL A 291 -12.43 -7.87 -0.81
C VAL A 291 -12.73 -7.19 0.53
N CYS A 292 -14.00 -6.83 0.73
CA CYS A 292 -14.42 -5.93 1.80
C CYS A 292 -15.27 -6.65 2.86
N PHE A 293 -14.77 -6.75 4.09
CA PHE A 293 -15.45 -7.50 5.16
C PHE A 293 -16.47 -6.66 5.95
N GLY A 294 -16.55 -5.36 5.71
CA GLY A 294 -17.33 -4.42 6.50
C GLY A 294 -16.54 -3.79 7.64
N GLY A 295 -15.20 -3.82 7.59
CA GLY A 295 -14.31 -3.29 8.61
C GLY A 295 -13.30 -4.29 9.17
N ASP A 296 -12.36 -3.75 9.95
CA ASP A 296 -11.22 -4.50 10.49
C ASP A 296 -11.61 -5.56 11.53
N GLU A 297 -12.67 -5.31 12.31
CA GLU A 297 -13.19 -6.27 13.30
C GLU A 297 -13.76 -7.53 12.61
N GLN A 298 -14.50 -7.34 11.52
CA GLN A 298 -15.11 -8.43 10.74
C GLN A 298 -14.02 -9.25 10.04
N TYR A 299 -13.03 -8.58 9.44
CA TYR A 299 -11.85 -9.24 8.88
C TYR A 299 -11.08 -10.03 9.94
N THR A 300 -10.80 -9.43 11.10
CA THR A 300 -10.06 -10.10 12.19
C THR A 300 -10.80 -11.33 12.69
N THR A 301 -12.13 -11.26 12.78
CA THR A 301 -12.97 -12.41 13.13
C THR A 301 -12.86 -13.51 12.08
N TYR A 302 -12.95 -13.16 10.79
CA TYR A 302 -12.75 -14.09 9.70
C TYR A 302 -11.38 -14.77 9.76
N ASP A 303 -10.31 -13.98 9.88
CA ASP A 303 -8.93 -14.48 9.88
C ASP A 303 -8.65 -15.40 11.07
N THR A 304 -9.20 -15.06 12.25
CA THR A 304 -9.11 -15.93 13.43
C THR A 304 -9.75 -17.29 13.19
N ILE A 305 -10.96 -17.32 12.63
CA ILE A 305 -11.67 -18.57 12.33
C ILE A 305 -10.92 -19.37 11.26
N ARG A 306 -10.39 -18.69 10.23
CA ARG A 306 -9.57 -19.31 9.18
C ARG A 306 -8.34 -19.99 9.76
N ARG A 307 -7.57 -19.30 10.60
CA ARG A 307 -6.39 -19.86 11.27
C ARG A 307 -6.72 -21.08 12.12
N ILE A 308 -7.83 -21.05 12.86
CA ILE A 308 -8.31 -22.21 13.62
C ILE A 308 -8.61 -23.40 12.68
N ALA A 309 -9.25 -23.14 11.53
CA ALA A 309 -9.54 -24.19 10.55
C ALA A 309 -8.25 -24.80 9.93
N GLU A 310 -7.21 -23.99 9.71
CA GLU A 310 -5.90 -24.42 9.23
C GLU A 310 -5.13 -25.24 10.28
N GLU A 311 -5.13 -24.81 11.54
CA GLU A 311 -4.54 -25.56 12.65
C GLU A 311 -5.22 -26.93 12.82
N MET A 312 -6.55 -26.97 12.70
CA MET A 312 -7.30 -28.23 12.69
C MET A 312 -6.95 -29.14 11.50
N ASP A 313 -6.63 -28.57 10.33
CA ASP A 313 -6.17 -29.35 9.18
C ASP A 313 -4.80 -29.97 9.44
N ALA A 314 -3.88 -29.19 10.01
CA ALA A 314 -2.55 -29.66 10.38
C ALA A 314 -2.64 -30.78 11.42
N GLU A 315 -3.46 -30.61 12.45
CA GLU A 315 -3.69 -31.61 13.50
C GLU A 315 -4.33 -32.89 12.96
N ALA A 316 -5.32 -32.78 12.06
CA ALA A 316 -5.94 -33.95 11.43
C ALA A 316 -4.98 -34.74 10.53
N LYS A 317 -3.97 -34.06 9.97
CA LYS A 317 -2.89 -34.66 9.16
C LYS A 317 -1.84 -35.34 10.04
N THR A 318 -1.44 -34.73 11.16
CA THR A 318 -0.47 -35.34 12.09
C THR A 318 -1.07 -36.50 12.88
N SER A 319 -2.33 -36.40 13.30
CA SER A 319 -3.05 -37.50 13.98
C SER A 319 -3.31 -38.71 13.09
N ALA A 320 -3.10 -38.60 11.77
CA ALA A 320 -3.13 -39.72 10.84
C ALA A 320 -1.81 -40.50 10.80
N ALA A 321 -0.72 -39.93 11.34
CA ALA A 321 0.61 -40.54 11.39
C ALA A 321 0.88 -41.28 12.73
N ASP A 322 0.25 -40.84 13.82
CA ASP A 322 0.43 -41.41 15.16
C ASP A 322 -0.78 -42.25 15.61
N GLU A 323 -0.99 -43.43 15.01
CA GLU A 323 -1.89 -44.46 15.58
C GLU A 323 -1.20 -45.34 16.65
N LEU A 324 -0.08 -44.89 17.23
CA LEU A 324 0.62 -45.63 18.27
C LEU A 324 0.95 -44.73 19.47
N HIS A 325 0.08 -44.82 20.50
CA HIS A 325 0.22 -44.28 21.86
C HIS A 325 -0.22 -42.82 22.11
N ALA A 326 -1.39 -42.63 22.75
CA ALA A 326 -1.50 -42.03 24.09
C ALA A 326 -2.96 -41.70 24.47
N GLY A 327 -3.30 -41.95 25.74
CA GLY A 327 -4.62 -41.70 26.34
C GLY A 327 -4.90 -40.24 26.70
N VAL A 328 -4.92 -39.36 25.70
CA VAL A 328 -5.51 -38.01 25.82
C VAL A 328 -6.85 -38.02 25.09
N ALA A 329 -7.91 -37.46 25.69
CA ALA A 329 -9.24 -37.41 25.10
C ALA A 329 -9.26 -36.44 23.90
N PHE A 330 -8.85 -36.93 22.74
CA PHE A 330 -9.00 -36.23 21.47
C PHE A 330 -10.45 -36.28 20.99
N LEU A 331 -10.92 -35.18 20.39
CA LEU A 331 -12.15 -35.23 19.59
C LEU A 331 -11.97 -36.32 18.51
N PRO A 332 -12.93 -37.24 18.35
CA PRO A 332 -12.89 -38.21 17.26
C PRO A 332 -12.64 -37.51 15.92
N LYS A 333 -11.71 -38.03 15.11
CA LYS A 333 -11.27 -37.44 13.83
C LYS A 333 -12.45 -37.10 12.91
N ASP A 334 -13.49 -37.94 12.89
CA ASP A 334 -14.70 -37.71 12.10
C ASP A 334 -15.50 -36.48 12.58
N LYS A 335 -15.55 -36.22 13.89
CA LYS A 335 -16.17 -35.03 14.46
C LYS A 335 -15.34 -33.79 14.19
N LEU A 336 -14.01 -33.90 14.30
CA LEU A 336 -13.07 -32.81 13.98
C LEU A 336 -13.24 -32.39 12.51
N LEU A 337 -13.23 -33.34 11.58
CA LEU A 337 -13.39 -33.09 10.16
C LEU A 337 -14.78 -32.53 9.80
N LYS A 338 -15.86 -33.03 10.44
CA LYS A 338 -17.20 -32.45 10.27
C LYS A 338 -17.28 -31.02 10.76
N PHE A 339 -16.63 -30.68 11.87
CA PHE A 339 -16.59 -29.32 12.37
C PHE A 339 -15.79 -28.41 11.44
N LYS A 340 -14.61 -28.87 11.01
CA LYS A 340 -13.76 -28.20 10.02
C LYS A 340 -14.52 -27.86 8.74
N ASN A 341 -15.16 -28.85 8.10
CA ASN A 341 -15.88 -28.64 6.84
C ASN A 341 -17.00 -27.59 6.98
N ARG A 342 -17.68 -27.53 8.14
CA ARG A 342 -18.69 -26.50 8.41
C ARG A 342 -18.06 -25.11 8.52
N MET A 343 -16.91 -24.99 9.17
CA MET A 343 -16.19 -23.72 9.23
C MET A 343 -15.70 -23.29 7.86
N GLU A 344 -15.10 -24.19 7.07
CA GLU A 344 -14.65 -23.90 5.69
C GLU A 344 -15.82 -23.43 4.81
N THR A 345 -16.98 -24.08 4.91
CA THR A 345 -18.19 -23.63 4.20
C THR A 345 -18.61 -22.21 4.60
N GLN A 346 -18.55 -21.90 5.90
CA GLN A 346 -18.91 -20.58 6.40
C GLN A 346 -17.88 -19.51 6.02
N LEU A 347 -16.59 -19.85 6.05
CA LEU A 347 -15.51 -18.98 5.59
C LEU A 347 -15.69 -18.66 4.10
N GLU A 348 -16.00 -19.64 3.26
CA GLU A 348 -16.24 -19.37 1.85
C GLU A 348 -17.47 -18.50 1.59
N LEU A 349 -18.54 -18.67 2.38
CA LEU A 349 -19.69 -17.76 2.32
C LEU A 349 -19.29 -16.32 2.69
N TRP A 350 -18.49 -16.15 3.74
CA TRP A 350 -18.01 -14.82 4.17
C TRP A 350 -17.10 -14.19 3.13
N ARG A 351 -16.17 -14.96 2.57
CA ARG A 351 -15.29 -14.54 1.49
C ARG A 351 -16.08 -14.11 0.26
N SER A 352 -17.08 -14.90 -0.17
CA SER A 352 -17.96 -14.56 -1.28
C SER A 352 -18.76 -13.27 -1.04
N HIS A 353 -19.30 -13.09 0.18
CA HIS A 353 -19.95 -11.83 0.54
C HIS A 353 -18.98 -10.64 0.57
N ALA A 354 -17.73 -10.86 0.96
CA ALA A 354 -16.72 -9.81 0.98
C ALA A 354 -16.35 -9.35 -0.43
N PHE A 355 -16.24 -10.28 -1.37
CA PHE A 355 -16.11 -9.93 -2.80
C PHE A 355 -17.31 -9.12 -3.29
N PHE A 356 -18.53 -9.60 -3.05
CA PHE A 356 -19.74 -8.91 -3.48
C PHE A 356 -19.84 -7.48 -2.90
N ARG A 357 -19.48 -7.30 -1.62
CA ARG A 357 -19.43 -5.96 -0.99
C ARG A 357 -18.41 -5.07 -1.67
N GLY A 358 -17.25 -5.62 -2.02
CA GLY A 358 -16.16 -4.91 -2.65
C GLY A 358 -16.42 -4.53 -4.10
N GLU A 359 -17.40 -5.10 -4.79
CA GLU A 359 -17.80 -4.61 -6.13
C GLU A 359 -18.32 -3.17 -6.09
N ASP A 360 -18.79 -2.67 -4.93
CA ASP A 360 -19.18 -1.27 -4.75
C ASP A 360 -17.99 -0.44 -4.24
N HIS A 361 -17.52 0.49 -5.07
CA HIS A 361 -16.35 1.31 -4.78
C HIS A 361 -16.57 2.30 -3.63
N ARG A 362 -17.81 2.59 -3.26
CA ARG A 362 -18.15 3.37 -2.05
C ARG A 362 -17.81 2.59 -0.78
N ASN A 363 -17.99 1.27 -0.78
CA ASN A 363 -17.60 0.43 0.35
C ASN A 363 -16.08 0.39 0.49
N ARG A 364 -15.35 0.31 -0.64
CA ARG A 364 -13.88 0.38 -0.64
C ARG A 364 -13.38 1.68 0.00
N ALA A 365 -13.93 2.81 -0.45
CA ALA A 365 -13.60 4.12 0.11
C ALA A 365 -13.94 4.22 1.60
N PHE A 366 -15.14 3.76 1.98
CA PHE A 366 -15.60 3.80 3.36
C PHE A 366 -14.71 2.99 4.31
N GLU A 367 -14.38 1.74 3.98
CA GLU A 367 -13.51 0.89 4.82
C GLU A 367 -12.07 1.40 4.87
N ALA A 368 -11.59 2.05 3.81
CA ALA A 368 -10.30 2.73 3.79
C ALA A 368 -10.30 4.08 4.54
N GLY A 369 -11.44 4.53 5.08
CA GLY A 369 -11.55 5.80 5.80
C GLY A 369 -11.38 7.03 4.91
N ARG A 370 -11.64 6.91 3.60
CA ARG A 370 -11.52 7.99 2.61
C ARG A 370 -12.89 8.40 2.05
N LEU A 371 -12.98 9.64 1.58
CA LEU A 371 -14.16 10.10 0.85
C LEU A 371 -14.22 9.40 -0.51
N TRP A 372 -15.41 8.92 -0.88
CA TRP A 372 -15.66 8.43 -2.23
C TRP A 372 -15.79 9.62 -3.20
N THR A 373 -15.25 9.46 -4.39
CA THR A 373 -15.35 10.41 -5.50
C THR A 373 -15.78 9.68 -6.77
N ALA A 374 -16.38 10.40 -7.72
CA ALA A 374 -16.78 9.82 -9.01
C ALA A 374 -15.59 9.27 -9.83
N LYS A 375 -14.35 9.67 -9.50
CA LYS A 375 -13.12 9.13 -10.10
C LYS A 375 -12.76 7.74 -9.61
N ASP A 376 -13.39 7.29 -8.53
CA ASP A 376 -13.17 5.94 -8.02
C ASP A 376 -13.94 4.89 -8.83
N ASP A 377 -14.91 5.28 -9.68
CA ASP A 377 -15.65 4.36 -10.55
C ASP A 377 -14.92 4.24 -11.92
N PRO A 378 -14.60 3.01 -12.38
CA PRO A 378 -13.77 2.72 -13.54
C PRO A 378 -14.48 2.88 -14.88
#